data_AF-A0A916QW91-F1
#
_entry.id   AF-A0A916QW91-F1
#
_cell.length_a   1.000
_cell.length_b   1.000
_cell.length_c   1.000
_cell.angle_alpha   90.00
_cell.angle_beta   90.00
_cell.angle_gamma   90.00
#
_symmetry.space_group_name_H-M   'P 1'
#
loop_
_entity.id
_entity.type
_entity.pdbx_description
1 polymer ?
#
loop_
_entity_poly.entity_id
_entity_poly.type
_entity_poly.pdbx_seq_one_letter_code
_entity_poly.pdbx_strand_id
1 'polypeptide(L)'
;MLFFLGKEVVLLLDEVDELYKYPEITEDFCGMLRSWYEESKTLEIWENLRMVIAYSTEYHGTLDIYQSPFNVGKQIELKEFTEEEVTLLTLRHQLDPKIVTDLMSIVGGHPYLIRLALYKMSQEELTIENLLKEAPTDSGIYRDHFSRHLETIEKRAKIKAVFQEILKANSPLRLPDKNREVCQLEGMGLITMKGDYAQPRCQLYRQYFQERLGFAG
;
A
#
# COMPACT_ATOMS: atom_id res chain seq x y z
N MET A 1 32.67 2.37 22.08
CA MET A 1 33.08 0.95 22.11
C MET A 1 31.80 0.14 22.20
N LEU A 2 31.29 -0.35 21.06
CA LEU A 2 30.10 -1.19 21.04
C LEU A 2 30.51 -2.60 21.48
N PHE A 3 29.83 -3.10 22.51
CA PHE A 3 30.06 -4.43 23.07
C PHE A 3 29.61 -5.49 22.06
N PHE A 4 30.33 -6.60 21.99
CA PHE A 4 29.97 -7.78 21.21
C PHE A 4 28.51 -8.18 21.47
N LEU A 5 27.72 -8.29 20.40
CA LEU A 5 26.36 -8.84 20.47
C LEU A 5 26.48 -10.36 20.65
N GLY A 6 26.47 -10.83 21.90
CA GLY A 6 26.59 -12.26 22.22
C GLY A 6 25.41 -13.14 21.79
N LYS A 7 24.36 -12.55 21.22
CA LYS A 7 23.16 -13.22 20.70
C LYS A 7 22.62 -12.44 19.51
N GLU A 8 21.87 -13.12 18.65
CA GLU A 8 21.13 -12.50 17.55
C GLU A 8 20.09 -11.51 18.10
N VAL A 9 20.11 -10.29 17.56
CA VAL A 9 19.16 -9.21 17.87
C VAL A 9 18.46 -8.83 16.58
N VAL A 10 17.13 -8.88 16.60
CA VAL A 10 16.30 -8.46 15.47
C VAL A 10 15.69 -7.10 15.79
N LEU A 11 16.04 -6.09 14.99
CA LEU A 11 15.45 -4.76 15.03
C LEU A 11 14.34 -4.67 13.99
N LEU A 12 13.11 -4.48 14.45
CA LEU A 12 11.95 -4.25 13.61
C LEU A 12 11.66 -2.75 13.60
N LEU A 13 11.71 -2.15 12.42
CA LEU A 13 11.37 -0.75 12.19
C LEU A 13 10.13 -0.72 11.31
N ASP A 14 9.05 -0.19 11.84
CA ASP A 14 7.79 -0.02 11.12
C ASP A 14 7.61 1.45 10.72
N GLU A 15 6.88 1.69 9.62
CA GLU A 15 6.56 3.03 9.10
C GLU A 15 7.77 3.97 8.95
N VAL A 16 8.94 3.46 8.50
CA VAL A 16 10.18 4.25 8.41
C VAL A 16 10.05 5.45 7.45
N ASP A 17 9.10 5.40 6.51
CA ASP A 17 8.77 6.50 5.61
C ASP A 17 8.19 7.74 6.32
N GLU A 18 7.69 7.62 7.55
CA GLU A 18 7.26 8.78 8.36
C GLU A 18 8.41 9.74 8.66
N LEU A 19 9.64 9.23 8.72
CA LEU A 19 10.84 10.06 8.92
C LEU A 19 11.02 11.09 7.82
N TYR A 20 10.49 10.86 6.60
CA TYR A 20 10.61 11.80 5.48
C TYR A 20 9.95 13.16 5.71
N LYS A 21 9.12 13.29 6.75
CA LYS A 21 8.58 14.58 7.22
C LYS A 21 9.65 15.45 7.90
N TYR A 22 10.78 14.84 8.28
CA TYR A 22 11.91 15.43 9.01
C TYR A 22 13.23 15.17 8.26
N PRO A 23 13.51 15.92 7.17
CA PRO A 23 14.71 15.73 6.36
C PRO A 23 16.01 15.79 7.17
N GLU A 24 16.06 16.63 8.20
CA GLU A 24 17.21 16.82 9.09
C GLU A 24 17.58 15.59 9.92
N ILE A 25 16.67 14.62 10.08
CA ILE A 25 16.92 13.34 10.76
C ILE A 25 17.02 12.20 9.75
N THR A 26 16.25 12.28 8.65
CA THR A 26 16.12 11.21 7.66
C THR A 26 17.47 10.76 7.13
N GLU A 27 18.31 11.71 6.74
CA GLU A 27 19.60 11.42 6.09
C GLU A 27 20.53 10.63 7.02
N ASP A 28 20.78 11.17 8.22
CA ASP A 28 21.66 10.57 9.21
C ASP A 28 21.13 9.21 9.69
N PHE A 29 19.81 9.10 9.91
CA PHE A 29 19.18 7.86 10.35
C PHE A 29 19.30 6.76 9.28
N CYS A 30 18.98 7.09 8.03
CA CYS A 30 19.11 6.17 6.90
C CYS A 30 20.56 5.74 6.66
N GLY A 31 21.50 6.70 6.72
CA GLY A 31 22.93 6.44 6.61
C GLY A 31 23.43 5.51 7.72
N MET A 32 22.99 5.70 8.96
CA MET A 32 23.31 4.83 10.09
C MET A 32 22.83 3.39 9.86
N LEU A 33 21.56 3.19 9.46
CA LEU A 33 21.03 1.86 9.16
C LEU A 33 21.81 1.16 8.05
N ARG A 34 22.16 1.90 6.99
CA ARG A 34 22.99 1.38 5.90
C ARG A 34 24.38 0.99 6.40
N SER A 35 25.02 1.81 7.23
CA SER A 35 26.35 1.52 7.80
C SER A 35 26.32 0.23 8.61
N TRP A 36 25.32 0.05 9.47
CA TRP A 36 25.16 -1.18 10.26
C TRP A 36 24.98 -2.42 9.37
N TYR A 37 24.21 -2.29 8.29
CA TYR A 37 24.06 -3.37 7.33
C TYR A 37 25.37 -3.73 6.63
N GLU A 38 26.12 -2.74 6.13
CA GLU A 38 27.40 -3.00 5.45
C GLU A 38 28.46 -3.55 6.42
N GLU A 39 28.53 -3.02 7.65
CA GLU A 39 29.42 -3.53 8.69
C GLU A 39 29.06 -4.96 9.11
N SER A 40 27.78 -5.35 9.10
CA SER A 40 27.35 -6.73 9.40
C SER A 40 27.91 -7.78 8.41
N LYS A 41 28.39 -7.36 7.23
CA LYS A 41 29.02 -8.26 6.25
C LYS A 41 30.50 -8.52 6.53
N THR A 42 31.13 -7.73 7.39
CA THR A 42 32.59 -7.73 7.57
C THR A 42 33.05 -7.77 9.02
N LEU A 43 32.23 -7.31 9.97
CA LEU A 43 32.56 -7.23 11.39
C LEU A 43 31.67 -8.20 12.20
N GLU A 44 32.31 -9.15 12.88
CA GLU A 44 31.64 -10.16 13.74
C GLU A 44 30.68 -9.53 14.77
N ILE A 45 30.98 -8.33 15.26
CA ILE A 45 30.14 -7.61 16.24
C ILE A 45 28.74 -7.33 15.68
N TRP A 46 28.63 -7.10 14.37
CA TRP A 46 27.39 -6.73 13.69
C TRP A 46 26.72 -7.90 12.97
N GLU A 47 27.37 -9.05 12.83
CA GLU A 47 26.80 -10.24 12.18
C GLU A 47 25.50 -10.73 12.84
N ASN A 48 25.38 -10.49 14.15
CA ASN A 48 24.22 -10.86 14.95
C ASN A 48 23.09 -9.81 14.92
N LEU A 49 23.26 -8.68 14.24
CA LEU A 49 22.18 -7.72 14.04
C LEU A 49 21.42 -8.05 12.76
N ARG A 50 20.10 -8.31 12.91
CA ARG A 50 19.16 -8.39 11.79
C ARG A 50 18.23 -7.21 11.83
N MET A 51 17.96 -6.63 10.67
CA MET A 51 17.01 -5.52 10.53
C MET A 51 15.88 -5.93 9.61
N VAL A 52 14.65 -5.64 10.02
CA VAL A 52 13.45 -5.69 9.18
C VAL A 52 12.89 -4.29 9.13
N ILE A 53 12.77 -3.74 7.93
CA ILE A 53 12.31 -2.39 7.69
C ILE A 53 11.01 -2.47 6.89
N ALA A 54 9.91 -2.05 7.50
CA ALA A 54 8.63 -1.86 6.83
C ALA A 54 8.45 -0.36 6.53
N TYR A 55 7.98 -0.08 5.31
CA TYR A 55 7.76 1.28 4.83
C TYR A 55 6.70 1.28 3.75
N SER A 56 5.93 2.37 3.68
CA SER A 56 5.01 2.64 2.59
C SER A 56 5.73 3.27 1.39
N THR A 57 5.29 2.94 0.18
CA THR A 57 5.78 3.57 -1.05
C THR A 57 4.97 4.81 -1.43
N GLU A 58 4.00 5.22 -0.59
CA GLU A 58 3.17 6.42 -0.79
C GLU A 58 3.97 7.72 -0.87
N TYR A 59 5.05 7.81 -0.09
CA TYR A 59 5.89 9.00 -0.03
C TYR A 59 7.29 8.69 -0.53
N HIS A 60 7.53 8.98 -1.81
CA HIS A 60 8.88 9.04 -2.35
C HIS A 60 9.49 10.38 -1.92
N GLY A 61 10.15 10.39 -0.76
CA GLY A 61 11.15 11.40 -0.45
C GLY A 61 12.31 11.31 -1.46
N THR A 62 13.09 12.38 -1.59
CA THR A 62 14.33 12.36 -2.38
C THR A 62 15.48 11.95 -1.48
N LEU A 63 15.60 10.65 -1.19
CA LEU A 63 16.82 10.10 -0.59
C LEU A 63 17.87 9.89 -1.69
N ASP A 64 19.13 10.21 -1.40
CA ASP A 64 20.25 9.79 -2.24
C ASP A 64 20.28 8.25 -2.31
N ILE A 65 20.44 7.72 -3.53
CA ILE A 65 20.60 6.29 -3.79
C ILE A 65 21.77 5.67 -2.99
N TYR A 66 22.78 6.46 -2.64
CA TYR A 66 23.93 6.02 -1.85
C TYR A 66 23.69 6.05 -0.34
N GLN A 67 22.60 6.66 0.12
CA GLN A 67 22.24 6.76 1.55
C GLN A 67 20.98 5.98 1.90
N SER A 68 20.17 5.62 0.90
CA SER A 68 18.99 4.79 1.08
C SER A 68 19.35 3.42 1.68
N PRO A 69 18.74 2.99 2.81
CA PRO A 69 18.88 1.64 3.35
C PRO A 69 17.97 0.64 2.63
N PHE A 70 17.07 1.12 1.77
CA PHE A 70 16.05 0.30 1.11
C PHE A 70 16.59 -0.49 -0.10
N ASN A 71 17.80 -0.16 -0.59
CA ASN A 71 18.39 -0.81 -1.77
C ASN A 71 19.51 -1.81 -1.46
N VAL A 72 19.87 -2.01 -0.19
CA VAL A 72 20.98 -2.89 0.20
C VAL A 72 20.52 -4.27 0.70
N GLY A 73 19.29 -4.39 1.20
CA GLY A 73 18.71 -5.62 1.76
C GLY A 73 17.84 -6.44 0.81
N LYS A 74 17.29 -7.55 1.31
CA LYS A 74 16.29 -8.34 0.58
C LYS A 74 14.94 -7.64 0.62
N GLN A 75 14.46 -7.20 -0.54
CA GLN A 75 13.12 -6.61 -0.66
C GLN A 75 12.05 -7.71 -0.68
N ILE A 76 11.02 -7.53 0.15
CA ILE A 76 9.80 -8.37 0.14
C ILE A 76 8.64 -7.47 -0.25
N GLU A 77 8.11 -7.70 -1.44
CA GLU A 77 6.91 -7.02 -1.91
C GLU A 77 5.66 -7.72 -1.38
N LEU A 78 4.80 -6.99 -0.68
CA LEU A 78 3.49 -7.49 -0.26
C LEU A 78 2.49 -7.32 -1.39
N LYS A 79 2.00 -8.45 -1.91
CA LYS A 79 1.06 -8.49 -3.03
C LYS A 79 -0.38 -8.52 -2.53
N GLU A 80 -1.30 -8.31 -3.46
CA GLU A 80 -2.71 -8.61 -3.23
C GLU A 80 -2.92 -10.08 -2.93
N PHE A 81 -3.97 -10.37 -2.17
CA PHE A 81 -4.39 -11.74 -1.94
C PHE A 81 -4.90 -12.38 -3.22
N THR A 82 -4.50 -13.63 -3.43
CA THR A 82 -5.11 -14.49 -4.45
C THR A 82 -6.49 -14.97 -4.01
N GLU A 83 -7.29 -15.50 -4.93
CA GLU A 83 -8.59 -16.07 -4.61
C GLU A 83 -8.49 -17.20 -3.58
N GLU A 84 -7.43 -18.02 -3.65
CA GLU A 84 -7.16 -19.08 -2.68
C GLU A 84 -6.86 -18.51 -1.29
N GLU A 85 -6.09 -17.43 -1.20
CA GLU A 85 -5.78 -16.76 0.06
C GLU A 85 -7.02 -16.09 0.67
N VAL A 86 -7.85 -15.43 -0.14
CA VAL A 86 -9.13 -14.86 0.30
C VAL A 86 -10.11 -15.95 0.74
N THR A 87 -10.14 -17.09 0.04
CA THR A 87 -10.96 -18.25 0.43
C THR A 87 -10.53 -18.79 1.80
N LEU A 88 -9.23 -18.99 2.00
CA LEU A 88 -8.70 -19.44 3.28
C LEU A 88 -9.00 -18.45 4.42
N LEU A 89 -8.88 -17.15 4.15
CA LEU A 89 -9.20 -16.10 5.11
C LEU A 89 -10.71 -16.09 5.44
N THR A 90 -11.57 -16.24 4.43
CA THR A 90 -13.04 -16.31 4.59
C THR A 90 -13.45 -17.46 5.51
N LEU A 91 -12.85 -18.63 5.32
CA LEU A 91 -13.07 -19.79 6.19
C LEU A 91 -12.61 -19.55 7.63
N ARG A 92 -11.48 -18.85 7.83
CA ARG A 92 -11.01 -18.46 9.18
C ARG A 92 -11.96 -17.47 9.87
N HIS A 93 -12.68 -16.68 9.09
CA HIS A 93 -13.78 -15.82 9.58
C HIS A 93 -15.10 -16.57 9.77
N GLN A 94 -15.15 -17.89 9.54
CA GLN A 94 -16.35 -18.74 9.68
C GLN A 94 -17.50 -18.32 8.75
N LEU A 95 -17.17 -17.80 7.57
CA LEU A 95 -18.13 -17.38 6.54
C LEU A 95 -18.20 -18.40 5.39
N ASP A 96 -19.31 -18.38 4.63
CA ASP A 96 -19.47 -19.21 3.44
C ASP A 96 -18.51 -18.72 2.34
N PRO A 97 -17.57 -19.55 1.82
CA PRO A 97 -16.64 -19.17 0.77
C PRO A 97 -17.32 -18.76 -0.55
N LYS A 98 -18.62 -19.02 -0.75
CA LYS A 98 -19.37 -18.52 -1.92
C LYS A 98 -19.34 -17.00 -2.07
N ILE A 99 -19.12 -16.25 -0.98
CA ILE A 99 -19.04 -14.78 -1.04
C ILE A 99 -17.74 -14.28 -1.67
N VAL A 100 -16.72 -15.13 -1.81
CA VAL A 100 -15.36 -14.72 -2.22
C VAL A 100 -15.36 -14.09 -3.60
N THR A 101 -16.03 -14.72 -4.58
CA THR A 101 -16.11 -14.20 -5.95
C THR A 101 -16.76 -12.82 -5.98
N ASP A 102 -17.88 -12.65 -5.29
CA ASP A 102 -18.61 -11.38 -5.23
C ASP A 102 -17.80 -10.30 -4.51
N LEU A 103 -17.18 -10.64 -3.39
CA LEU A 103 -16.33 -9.73 -2.63
C LEU A 103 -15.14 -9.25 -3.47
N MET A 104 -14.42 -10.17 -4.10
CA MET A 104 -13.26 -9.83 -4.93
C MET A 104 -13.66 -9.11 -6.22
N SER A 105 -14.89 -9.29 -6.72
CA SER A 105 -15.39 -8.55 -7.89
C SER A 105 -15.40 -7.04 -7.67
N ILE A 106 -15.60 -6.60 -6.43
CA ILE A 106 -15.63 -5.19 -6.07
C ILE A 106 -14.29 -4.68 -5.54
N VAL A 107 -13.64 -5.40 -4.61
CA VAL A 107 -12.42 -4.90 -3.93
C VAL A 107 -11.10 -5.49 -4.45
N GLY A 108 -11.15 -6.42 -5.42
CA GLY A 108 -9.97 -7.16 -5.86
C GLY A 108 -9.38 -8.02 -4.74
N GLY A 109 -8.06 -8.19 -4.72
CA GLY A 109 -7.34 -8.86 -3.64
C GLY A 109 -6.81 -7.94 -2.54
N HIS A 110 -7.38 -6.73 -2.38
CA HIS A 110 -6.82 -5.72 -1.48
C HIS A 110 -6.90 -6.15 0.01
N PRO A 111 -5.77 -6.41 0.70
CA PRO A 111 -5.78 -7.08 2.01
C PRO A 111 -6.63 -6.39 3.08
N TYR A 112 -6.49 -5.07 3.22
CA TYR A 112 -7.29 -4.28 4.16
C TYR A 112 -8.80 -4.32 3.86
N LEU A 113 -9.21 -4.08 2.60
CA LEU A 113 -10.61 -4.03 2.21
C LEU A 113 -11.31 -5.39 2.35
N ILE A 114 -10.61 -6.47 1.96
CA ILE A 114 -11.06 -7.85 2.16
C ILE A 114 -11.29 -8.13 3.63
N ARG A 115 -10.26 -7.91 4.46
CA ARG A 115 -10.35 -8.22 5.90
C ARG A 115 -11.45 -7.43 6.59
N LEU A 116 -11.64 -6.15 6.24
CA LEU A 116 -12.69 -5.33 6.83
C LEU A 116 -14.09 -5.84 6.48
N ALA A 117 -14.34 -6.21 5.22
CA ALA A 117 -15.62 -6.81 4.82
C ALA A 117 -15.88 -8.13 5.54
N LEU A 118 -14.89 -9.04 5.54
CA LEU A 118 -15.01 -10.33 6.23
C LEU A 118 -15.23 -10.16 7.73
N TYR A 119 -14.54 -9.22 8.37
CA TYR A 119 -14.76 -8.89 9.77
C TYR A 119 -16.20 -8.44 10.02
N LYS A 120 -16.71 -7.47 9.25
CA LYS A 120 -18.08 -6.96 9.41
C LYS A 120 -19.15 -8.03 9.15
N MET A 121 -18.95 -8.88 8.16
CA MET A 121 -19.84 -10.02 7.88
C MET A 121 -19.81 -11.06 9.00
N SER A 122 -18.62 -11.36 9.56
CA SER A 122 -18.48 -12.30 10.68
C SER A 122 -19.07 -11.78 12.00
N GLN A 123 -19.39 -10.49 12.08
CA GLN A 123 -20.11 -9.87 13.20
C GLN A 123 -21.61 -9.68 12.90
N GLU A 124 -22.11 -10.24 11.79
CA GLU A 124 -23.49 -10.10 11.31
C GLU A 124 -23.94 -8.64 11.08
N GLU A 125 -22.98 -7.70 10.98
CA GLU A 125 -23.25 -6.27 10.74
C GLU A 125 -23.48 -5.95 9.25
N LEU A 126 -23.14 -6.89 8.37
CA LEU A 126 -23.12 -6.67 6.91
C LEU A 126 -23.38 -7.98 6.18
N THR A 127 -24.14 -7.91 5.07
CA THR A 127 -24.27 -9.02 4.11
C THR A 127 -23.50 -8.70 2.82
N ILE A 128 -23.20 -9.72 2.01
CA ILE A 128 -22.54 -9.52 0.73
C ILE A 128 -23.37 -8.66 -0.22
N GLU A 129 -24.70 -8.81 -0.21
CA GLU A 129 -25.62 -8.02 -1.04
C GLU A 129 -25.59 -6.54 -0.67
N ASN A 130 -25.61 -6.24 0.63
CA ASN A 130 -25.50 -4.87 1.13
C ASN A 130 -24.11 -4.28 0.83
N LEU A 131 -23.04 -5.07 0.97
CA LEU A 131 -21.69 -4.64 0.58
C LEU A 131 -21.65 -4.24 -0.89
N LEU A 132 -22.13 -5.09 -1.81
CA LEU A 132 -22.10 -4.81 -3.25
C LEU A 132 -22.85 -3.53 -3.63
N LYS A 133 -23.89 -3.18 -2.87
CA LYS A 133 -24.69 -1.97 -3.09
C LYS A 133 -24.05 -0.72 -2.49
N GLU A 134 -23.53 -0.81 -1.27
CA GLU A 134 -23.13 0.35 -0.47
C GLU A 134 -21.62 0.59 -0.42
N ALA A 135 -20.79 -0.39 -0.79
CA ALA A 135 -19.34 -0.26 -0.75
C ALA A 135 -18.80 1.03 -1.42
N PRO A 136 -19.29 1.47 -2.61
CA PRO A 136 -18.78 2.67 -3.26
C PRO A 136 -19.46 3.98 -2.78
N THR A 137 -20.13 4.01 -1.62
CA THR A 137 -20.83 5.20 -1.11
C THR A 137 -20.26 5.67 0.24
N ASP A 138 -20.66 6.88 0.68
CA ASP A 138 -20.29 7.40 2.01
C ASP A 138 -21.00 6.68 3.15
N SER A 139 -22.07 5.92 2.85
CA SER A 139 -22.73 5.04 3.84
C SER A 139 -22.03 3.70 3.96
N GLY A 140 -21.20 3.32 2.98
CA GLY A 140 -20.49 2.05 2.95
C GLY A 140 -19.41 1.93 4.03
N ILE A 141 -19.01 0.68 4.30
CA ILE A 141 -17.99 0.35 5.31
C ILE A 141 -16.60 0.93 5.01
N TYR A 142 -16.35 1.37 3.78
CA TYR A 142 -15.06 1.87 3.32
C TYR A 142 -14.95 3.39 3.36
N ARG A 143 -15.95 4.11 3.87
CA ARG A 143 -15.97 5.59 3.88
C ARG A 143 -14.70 6.21 4.49
N ASP A 144 -14.24 5.69 5.64
CA ASP A 144 -13.10 6.27 6.36
C ASP A 144 -11.79 6.05 5.57
N HIS A 145 -11.71 4.95 4.81
CA HIS A 145 -10.62 4.67 3.89
C HIS A 145 -10.61 5.66 2.73
N PHE A 146 -11.77 5.92 2.15
CA PHE A 146 -11.89 6.88 1.07
C PHE A 146 -11.63 8.31 1.51
N SER A 147 -12.13 8.74 2.67
CA SER A 147 -11.93 10.11 3.17
C SER A 147 -10.45 10.45 3.29
N ARG A 148 -9.63 9.52 3.80
CA ARG A 148 -8.16 9.68 3.90
C ARG A 148 -7.50 9.87 2.54
N HIS A 149 -7.84 9.04 1.56
CA HIS A 149 -7.30 9.18 0.22
C HIS A 149 -7.80 10.44 -0.48
N LEU A 150 -9.08 10.78 -0.35
CA LEU A 150 -9.68 11.96 -0.97
C LEU A 150 -9.01 13.25 -0.47
N GLU A 151 -8.83 13.38 0.84
CA GLU A 151 -8.13 14.51 1.45
C GLU A 151 -6.70 14.65 0.89
N THR A 152 -5.99 13.53 0.71
CA THR A 152 -4.64 13.51 0.16
C THR A 152 -4.60 13.93 -1.31
N ILE A 153 -5.54 13.42 -2.11
CA ILE A 153 -5.63 13.69 -3.55
C ILE A 153 -6.03 15.15 -3.80
N GLU A 154 -7.00 15.69 -3.05
CA GLU A 154 -7.49 17.06 -3.24
C GLU A 154 -6.42 18.11 -2.96
N LYS A 155 -5.53 17.86 -2.01
CA LYS A 155 -4.38 18.74 -1.72
C LYS A 155 -3.29 18.70 -2.80
N ARG A 156 -3.33 17.74 -3.74
CA ARG A 156 -2.25 17.46 -4.70
C ARG A 156 -2.79 17.47 -6.14
N ALA A 157 -2.90 18.68 -6.72
CA ALA A 157 -3.51 18.90 -8.04
C ALA A 157 -2.95 18.00 -9.17
N LYS A 158 -1.63 17.76 -9.21
CA LYS A 158 -1.02 16.91 -10.25
C LYS A 158 -1.40 15.43 -10.10
N ILE A 159 -1.41 14.90 -8.87
CA ILE A 159 -1.87 13.53 -8.58
C ILE A 159 -3.34 13.40 -8.96
N LYS A 160 -4.17 14.38 -8.58
CA LYS A 160 -5.59 14.41 -8.93
C LYS A 160 -5.81 14.34 -10.43
N ALA A 161 -5.08 15.15 -11.21
CA ALA A 161 -5.19 15.18 -12.67
C ALA A 161 -4.86 13.82 -13.30
N VAL A 162 -3.73 13.21 -12.92
CA VAL A 162 -3.33 11.89 -13.43
C VAL A 162 -4.35 10.81 -13.04
N PHE A 163 -4.84 10.83 -11.80
CA PHE A 163 -5.83 9.84 -11.37
C PHE A 163 -7.16 10.00 -12.11
N GLN A 164 -7.60 11.24 -12.36
CA GLN A 164 -8.78 11.50 -13.19
C GLN A 164 -8.63 10.94 -14.61
N GLU A 165 -7.47 11.06 -15.25
CA GLU A 165 -7.23 10.46 -16.57
C GLU A 165 -7.36 8.94 -16.54
N ILE A 166 -6.78 8.28 -15.52
CA ILE A 166 -6.88 6.83 -15.32
C ILE A 166 -8.33 6.40 -15.09
N LEU A 167 -9.10 7.16 -14.30
CA LEU A 167 -10.51 6.88 -14.01
C LEU A 167 -11.41 7.04 -15.25
N LYS A 168 -11.10 7.98 -16.16
CA LYS A 168 -11.84 8.15 -17.44
C LYS A 168 -11.67 6.96 -18.38
N ALA A 169 -10.54 6.27 -18.31
CA ALA A 169 -10.19 5.25 -19.27
C ALA A 169 -11.05 3.99 -19.07
N ASN A 170 -11.75 3.55 -20.11
CA ASN A 170 -12.54 2.31 -20.10
C ASN A 170 -11.66 1.04 -20.14
N SER A 171 -10.38 1.21 -20.44
CA SER A 171 -9.35 0.17 -20.48
C SER A 171 -8.08 0.70 -19.80
N PRO A 172 -7.09 -0.16 -19.47
CA PRO A 172 -5.82 0.31 -18.94
C PRO A 172 -5.22 1.44 -19.81
N LEU A 173 -4.83 2.54 -19.17
CA LEU A 173 -4.29 3.74 -19.80
C LEU A 173 -2.79 3.61 -19.97
N ARG A 174 -2.28 3.79 -21.19
CA ARG A 174 -0.84 3.74 -21.45
C ARG A 174 -0.15 5.02 -20.97
N LEU A 175 0.78 4.87 -20.03
CA LEU A 175 1.63 5.90 -19.44
C LEU A 175 3.10 5.45 -19.59
N PRO A 176 3.74 5.70 -20.75
CA PRO A 176 5.08 5.20 -21.05
C PRO A 176 6.16 5.82 -20.14
N ASP A 177 5.92 7.03 -19.63
CA ASP A 177 6.82 7.70 -18.70
C ASP A 177 6.20 7.66 -17.30
N LYS A 178 6.64 6.69 -16.49
CA LYS A 178 6.22 6.57 -15.09
C LYS A 178 6.78 7.75 -14.29
N ASN A 179 5.98 8.80 -14.20
CA ASN A 179 6.32 10.00 -13.45
C ASN A 179 6.05 9.84 -11.94
N ARG A 180 6.44 10.85 -11.16
CA ARG A 180 6.30 10.85 -9.70
C ARG A 180 4.85 10.66 -9.26
N GLU A 181 3.90 11.25 -9.96
CA GLU A 181 2.47 11.18 -9.66
C GLU A 181 1.93 9.75 -9.82
N VAL A 182 2.33 9.03 -10.87
CA VAL A 182 1.97 7.62 -11.07
C VAL A 182 2.57 6.75 -9.97
N CYS A 183 3.86 6.95 -9.62
CA CYS A 183 4.49 6.22 -8.52
C CYS A 183 3.77 6.47 -7.18
N GLN A 184 3.32 7.70 -6.93
CA GLN A 184 2.56 8.03 -5.72
C GLN A 184 1.19 7.36 -5.71
N LEU A 185 0.45 7.38 -6.82
CA LEU A 185 -0.85 6.70 -6.91
C LEU A 185 -0.73 5.19 -6.73
N GLU A 186 0.32 4.58 -7.28
CA GLU A 186 0.59 3.16 -7.10
C GLU A 186 0.98 2.85 -5.66
N GLY A 187 1.83 3.68 -5.05
CA GLY A 187 2.22 3.55 -3.64
C GLY A 187 1.05 3.73 -2.68
N MET A 188 0.10 4.61 -3.00
CA MET A 188 -1.19 4.76 -2.30
C MET A 188 -2.13 3.57 -2.49
N GLY A 189 -1.73 2.57 -3.27
CA GLY A 189 -2.55 1.42 -3.57
C GLY A 189 -3.77 1.75 -4.43
N LEU A 190 -3.90 2.95 -5.01
CA LEU A 190 -5.10 3.34 -5.75
C LEU A 190 -5.12 2.79 -7.18
N ILE A 191 -3.95 2.57 -7.75
CA ILE A 191 -3.78 2.02 -9.10
C ILE A 191 -2.86 0.79 -9.09
N THR A 192 -2.89 0.06 -10.20
CA THR A 192 -1.89 -0.97 -10.54
C THR A 192 -1.26 -0.67 -11.88
N MET A 193 0.02 -1.00 -12.04
CA MET A 193 0.74 -0.94 -13.31
C MET A 193 0.97 -2.34 -13.86
N LYS A 194 0.68 -2.55 -15.15
CA LYS A 194 1.08 -3.74 -15.92
C LYS A 194 1.88 -3.30 -17.14
N GLY A 195 3.21 -3.35 -17.02
CA GLY A 195 4.09 -2.65 -17.97
C GLY A 195 3.79 -1.14 -17.92
N ASP A 196 3.59 -0.53 -19.07
CA ASP A 196 3.26 0.90 -19.20
C ASP A 196 1.78 1.21 -18.98
N TYR A 197 0.95 0.24 -18.57
CA TYR A 197 -0.50 0.43 -18.50
C TYR A 197 -0.99 0.57 -17.06
N ALA A 198 -1.63 1.69 -16.77
CA ALA A 198 -2.22 2.02 -15.48
C ALA A 198 -3.73 1.76 -15.48
N GLN A 199 -4.26 1.25 -14.37
CA GLN A 199 -5.69 1.13 -14.15
C GLN A 199 -6.02 1.28 -12.65
N PRO A 200 -7.27 1.65 -12.28
CA PRO A 200 -7.70 1.58 -10.89
C PRO A 200 -7.45 0.17 -10.34
N ARG A 201 -6.98 0.07 -9.10
CA ARG A 201 -6.60 -1.22 -8.50
C ARG A 201 -7.78 -2.19 -8.41
N CYS A 202 -8.96 -1.67 -8.09
CA CYS A 202 -10.19 -2.45 -8.04
C CYS A 202 -11.40 -1.63 -8.49
N GLN A 203 -12.50 -2.32 -8.75
CA GLN A 203 -13.75 -1.71 -9.23
C GLN A 203 -14.33 -0.71 -8.22
N LEU A 204 -14.15 -0.98 -6.92
CA LEU A 204 -14.54 -0.09 -5.83
C LEU A 204 -13.95 1.31 -6.00
N TYR A 205 -12.64 1.40 -6.25
CA TYR A 205 -11.96 2.68 -6.45
C TYR A 205 -12.44 3.39 -7.71
N ARG A 206 -12.67 2.64 -8.79
CA ARG A 206 -13.25 3.21 -10.02
C ARG A 206 -14.60 3.86 -9.72
N GLN A 207 -15.53 3.13 -9.10
CA GLN A 207 -16.88 3.62 -8.83
C GLN A 207 -16.87 4.84 -7.91
N TYR A 208 -16.21 4.74 -6.75
CA TYR A 208 -16.21 5.82 -5.76
C TYR A 208 -15.49 7.08 -6.27
N PHE A 209 -14.25 6.95 -6.75
CA PHE A 209 -13.45 8.14 -7.09
C PHE A 209 -13.89 8.79 -8.40
N GLN A 210 -14.47 8.05 -9.35
CA GLN A 210 -15.01 8.64 -10.57
C GLN A 210 -16.17 9.59 -10.28
N GLU A 211 -17.02 9.28 -9.30
CA GLU A 211 -18.09 10.16 -8.84
C GLU A 211 -17.56 11.38 -8.07
N ARG A 212 -16.65 11.15 -7.11
CA ARG A 212 -16.17 12.21 -6.20
C ARG A 212 -15.15 13.16 -6.81
N LEU A 213 -14.22 12.64 -7.60
CA LEU A 213 -13.22 13.44 -8.29
C LEU A 213 -13.73 13.91 -9.65
N GLY A 214 -15.06 13.94 -9.84
CA GLY A 214 -15.75 14.14 -11.11
C GLY A 214 -15.03 15.09 -12.09
N PHE A 215 -15.17 14.75 -13.37
CA PHE A 215 -14.76 15.62 -14.46
C PHE A 215 -15.56 16.91 -14.34
N ALA A 216 -14.92 17.98 -13.89
CA ALA A 216 -15.44 19.31 -14.21
C ALA A 216 -15.61 19.31 -15.74
N GLY A 217 -16.86 19.42 -16.18
CA GLY A 217 -17.17 19.75 -17.57
C GLY A 217 -16.59 21.11 -17.92
#